data_AF-A0A4Y2LY52-F1
#
_entry.id   AF-A0A4Y2LY52-F1
#
_cell.length_a   1.000
_cell.length_b   1.000
_cell.length_c   1.000
_cell.angle_alpha   90.00
_cell.angle_beta   90.00
_cell.angle_gamma   90.00
#
_symmetry.space_group_name_H-M   'P 1'
#
loop_
_entity.id
_entity.type
_entity.pdbx_description
1 polymer ?
#
loop_
_entity_poly.entity_id
_entity_poly.type
_entity_poly.pdbx_seq_one_letter_code
_entity_poly.pdbx_strand_id
1 'polypeptide(L)'
;CCIPGKFLSYHIVNMSFTGRFCLQLMKTVFPEELKRKIHIHASPEELLDHFPAEIIPEEYGGQLGRHDMTGWLKKVMEPEELEKLGGKFPSLE
;
A
#
# COMPACT_ATOMS: atom_id res chain seq x y z
N CYS A 1 -4.13 12.42 11.47
CA CYS A 1 -3.41 11.40 10.69
C CYS A 1 -2.20 11.00 11.53
N CYS A 2 -2.19 9.76 12.04
CA CYS A 2 -1.44 9.38 13.25
C CYS A 2 -0.14 8.61 12.97
N ILE A 3 0.34 8.60 11.72
CA ILE A 3 1.55 7.90 11.30
C ILE A 3 2.58 8.95 10.86
N PRO A 4 3.76 9.03 11.50
CA PRO A 4 4.80 10.02 11.19
C PRO A 4 5.56 9.70 9.88
N GLY A 5 4.84 9.32 8.83
CA GLY A 5 5.38 8.98 7.51
C GLY A 5 4.85 9.91 6.42
N LYS A 6 5.72 10.26 5.45
CA LYS A 6 5.30 11.00 4.25
C LYS A 6 4.81 10.02 3.19
N PHE A 7 3.49 9.88 3.08
CA PHE A 7 2.89 9.16 1.97
C PHE A 7 3.01 9.97 0.68
N LEU A 8 3.71 9.41 -0.32
CA LEU A 8 3.97 10.07 -1.60
C LEU A 8 2.78 9.94 -2.54
N SER A 9 2.40 8.72 -2.88
CA SER A 9 1.25 8.39 -3.74
C SER A 9 0.60 7.07 -3.31
N TYR A 10 -0.67 6.90 -3.66
CA TYR A 10 -1.45 5.68 -3.49
C TYR A 10 -1.91 5.21 -4.86
N HIS A 11 -1.50 4.01 -5.28
CA HIS A 11 -1.91 3.41 -6.53
C HIS A 11 -2.81 2.22 -6.21
N ILE A 12 -4.09 2.32 -6.58
CA ILE A 12 -5.06 1.24 -6.35
C ILE A 12 -5.40 0.61 -7.68
N VAL A 13 -5.15 -0.69 -7.80
CA VAL A 13 -5.36 -1.48 -9.03
C VAL A 13 -6.56 -2.40 -8.85
N ASN A 14 -7.26 -2.69 -9.94
CA ASN A 14 -8.40 -3.61 -9.98
C ASN A 14 -9.50 -3.25 -8.96
N MET A 15 -9.80 -1.95 -8.83
CA MET A 15 -10.85 -1.50 -7.93
C MET A 15 -12.23 -1.83 -8.50
N SER A 16 -13.00 -2.61 -7.72
CA SER A 16 -14.40 -2.94 -8.04
C SER A 16 -15.30 -1.71 -8.10
N PHE A 17 -16.43 -1.82 -8.78
CA PHE A 17 -17.41 -0.73 -8.89
C PHE A 17 -17.86 -0.20 -7.52
N THR A 18 -18.18 -1.10 -6.58
CA THR A 18 -18.57 -0.74 -5.21
C THR A 18 -17.43 0.00 -4.48
N GLY A 19 -16.18 -0.43 -4.66
CA GLY A 19 -15.02 0.24 -4.08
C GLY A 19 -14.85 1.68 -4.61
N ARG A 20 -15.07 1.89 -5.92
CA ARG A 20 -15.02 3.23 -6.52
C ARG A 20 -16.10 4.14 -5.94
N PHE A 21 -17.31 3.62 -5.75
CA PHE A 21 -18.40 4.35 -5.11
C PHE A 21 -18.07 4.74 -3.66
N CYS A 22 -17.61 3.79 -2.85
CA CYS A 22 -17.17 4.07 -1.48
C CYS A 22 -16.05 5.13 -1.43
N LEU A 23 -15.06 5.03 -2.33
CA LEU A 23 -13.98 6.01 -2.39
C LEU A 23 -14.49 7.39 -2.81
N GLN A 24 -15.46 7.48 -3.72
CA GLN A 24 -16.05 8.76 -4.12
C GLN A 24 -16.79 9.45 -2.97
N LEU A 25 -17.46 8.68 -2.11
CA LEU A 25 -18.05 9.20 -0.88
C LEU A 25 -16.96 9.68 0.09
N MET A 26 -15.93 8.86 0.32
CA MET A 26 -14.79 9.18 1.20
C MET A 26 -13.99 10.40 0.72
N LYS A 27 -13.86 10.58 -0.60
CA LYS A 27 -13.18 11.74 -1.19
C LYS A 27 -13.75 13.06 -0.67
N THR A 28 -15.05 13.16 -0.37
CA THR A 28 -15.62 14.41 0.17
C THR A 28 -14.99 14.87 1.49
N VAL A 29 -14.51 13.92 2.30
CA VAL A 29 -13.90 14.16 3.61
C VAL A 29 -12.38 14.32 3.52
N PHE A 30 -11.76 13.85 2.43
CA PHE A 30 -10.32 13.88 2.26
C PHE A 30 -9.78 15.28 1.95
N PRO A 31 -8.62 15.65 2.51
CA PRO A 31 -7.95 16.89 2.13
C PRO A 31 -7.49 16.83 0.66
N GLU A 32 -7.44 17.99 0.00
CA GLU A 32 -7.03 18.09 -1.41
C GLU A 32 -5.64 17.51 -1.67
N GLU A 33 -4.73 17.61 -0.70
CA GLU A 33 -3.41 16.99 -0.78
C GLU A 33 -3.48 15.45 -0.89
N LEU A 34 -4.42 14.81 -0.19
CA LEU A 34 -4.60 13.37 -0.24
C LEU A 34 -5.29 12.96 -1.55
N LYS A 35 -6.30 13.72 -1.99
CA LYS A 35 -7.00 13.45 -3.26
C LYS A 35 -6.06 13.43 -4.46
N ARG A 36 -5.11 14.37 -4.53
CA ARG A 36 -4.10 14.44 -5.61
C ARG A 36 -3.14 13.26 -5.64
N LYS A 37 -2.98 12.57 -4.51
CA LYS A 37 -2.06 11.43 -4.36
C LYS A 37 -2.72 10.08 -4.66
N ILE A 38 -4.04 10.02 -4.78
CA ILE A 38 -4.78 8.77 -5.02
C ILE A 38 -4.97 8.58 -6.52
N HIS A 39 -4.32 7.56 -7.07
CA HIS A 39 -4.42 7.10 -8.44
C HIS A 39 -5.16 5.75 -8.46
N ILE A 40 -6.14 5.62 -9.36
CA ILE A 40 -6.91 4.38 -9.51
C ILE A 40 -6.70 3.90 -10.93
N HIS A 41 -6.11 2.72 -11.04
CA HIS A 41 -5.81 2.08 -12.32
C HIS A 41 -6.90 1.08 -12.69
N ALA A 42 -7.22 0.98 -13.98
CA ALA A 42 -8.17 -0.02 -14.45
C ALA A 42 -7.50 -1.38 -14.57
N SER A 43 -6.26 -1.41 -15.06
CA SER A 43 -5.48 -2.63 -15.24
C SER A 43 -4.10 -2.55 -14.55
N PRO A 44 -3.48 -3.70 -14.21
CA PRO A 44 -2.16 -3.72 -13.58
C PRO A 44 -1.03 -3.18 -14.46
N GLU A 45 -1.17 -3.26 -15.78
CA GLU A 45 -0.14 -2.82 -16.73
C GLU A 45 0.10 -1.30 -16.65
N GLU A 46 -0.92 -0.52 -16.29
CA GLU A 46 -0.79 0.92 -16.03
C GLU A 46 0.17 1.24 -14.86
N LEU A 47 0.49 0.27 -13.99
CA LEU A 47 1.51 0.47 -12.95
C LEU A 47 2.91 0.63 -13.54
N LEU A 48 3.17 0.05 -14.72
CA LEU A 48 4.48 0.10 -15.37
C LEU A 48 4.83 1.51 -15.86
N ASP A 49 3.82 2.38 -16.05
CA ASP A 49 4.03 3.80 -16.36
C ASP A 49 4.58 4.59 -15.16
N HIS A 50 4.40 4.05 -13.94
CA HIS A 50 4.80 4.70 -12.69
C HIS A 50 6.01 4.04 -12.02
N PHE A 51 6.20 2.73 -12.23
CA PHE A 51 7.23 1.93 -11.58
C PHE A 51 7.94 1.02 -12.59
N PRO A 52 9.25 0.78 -12.45
CA PRO A 52 9.97 -0.13 -13.34
C PRO A 52 9.46 -1.57 -13.20
N ALA A 53 9.38 -2.30 -14.32
CA ALA A 53 8.88 -3.68 -14.34
C ALA A 53 9.67 -4.62 -13.42
N GLU A 54 10.96 -4.38 -13.26
CA GLU A 54 11.87 -5.21 -12.45
C GLU A 54 11.48 -5.33 -10.97
N ILE A 55 10.74 -4.34 -10.42
CA ILE A 55 10.33 -4.33 -9.01
C ILE A 55 8.87 -4.75 -8.80
N ILE A 56 8.14 -5.00 -9.88
CA ILE A 56 6.73 -5.38 -9.82
C ILE A 56 6.63 -6.91 -10.00
N PRO A 57 5.79 -7.61 -9.21
CA PRO A 57 5.54 -9.03 -9.42
C PRO A 57 4.88 -9.34 -10.77
N GLU A 58 5.09 -10.55 -11.28
CA GLU A 58 4.51 -11.01 -12.56
C GLU A 58 2.97 -10.90 -12.58
N GLU A 59 2.32 -11.14 -11.44
CA GLU A 59 0.86 -11.05 -11.27
C GLU A 59 0.30 -9.64 -11.51
N TYR A 60 1.16 -8.62 -11.46
CA TYR A 60 0.82 -7.23 -11.72
C TYR A 60 1.48 -6.69 -13.00
N GLY A 61 1.98 -7.58 -13.87
CA GLY A 61 2.59 -7.23 -15.16
C GLY A 61 4.09 -6.93 -15.12
N GLY A 62 4.77 -7.16 -13.99
CA GLY A 62 6.22 -6.94 -13.85
C GLY A 62 7.09 -8.18 -14.09
N GLN A 63 8.34 -8.12 -13.63
CA GLN A 63 9.39 -9.11 -13.84
C GLN A 63 10.07 -9.60 -12.55
N LEU A 64 9.60 -9.16 -11.36
CA LEU A 64 10.19 -9.53 -10.07
C LEU A 64 9.99 -11.02 -9.72
N GLY A 65 9.11 -11.72 -10.45
CA GLY A 65 8.69 -13.09 -10.18
C GLY A 65 7.34 -13.16 -9.46
N ARG A 66 6.98 -14.37 -8.99
CA ARG A 66 5.73 -14.60 -8.26
C ARG A 66 5.72 -13.87 -6.92
N HIS A 67 4.60 -13.23 -6.59
CA HIS A 67 4.49 -12.50 -5.34
C HIS A 67 4.48 -13.46 -4.14
N ASP A 68 5.50 -13.35 -3.28
CA ASP A 68 5.60 -14.12 -2.05
C ASP A 68 5.99 -13.23 -0.86
N MET A 69 5.02 -13.01 0.04
CA MET A 69 5.24 -12.26 1.28
C MET A 69 5.74 -13.13 2.44
N THR A 70 5.86 -14.44 2.27
CA THR A 70 6.18 -15.37 3.38
C THR A 70 7.49 -15.02 4.07
N GLY A 71 8.53 -14.70 3.31
CA GLY A 71 9.84 -14.32 3.86
C GLY A 71 9.78 -13.01 4.65
N TRP A 72 9.07 -12.02 4.12
CA TRP A 72 8.88 -10.73 4.79
C TRP A 72 8.06 -10.89 6.07
N LEU A 73 6.94 -11.63 6.02
CA LEU A 73 6.09 -11.89 7.18
C LEU A 73 6.85 -12.58 8.31
N LYS A 74 7.64 -13.62 8.00
CA LYS A 74 8.48 -14.30 9.02
C LYS A 74 9.42 -13.32 9.70
N LYS A 75 10.11 -12.47 8.92
CA LYS A 75 11.03 -11.46 9.46
C LYS A 75 10.31 -10.43 10.33
N VAL A 76 9.14 -9.96 9.90
CA VAL A 76 8.36 -8.96 10.63
C VAL A 76 7.76 -9.53 11.93
N MET A 77 7.47 -10.83 11.96
CA MET A 77 6.98 -11.51 13.16
C MET A 77 8.06 -11.78 14.21
N GLU A 78 9.34 -11.54 13.90
CA GLU A 78 10.40 -11.65 14.90
C GLU A 78 10.18 -10.59 16.00
N PRO A 79 10.29 -10.96 17.30
CA PRO A 79 9.98 -10.07 18.41
C PRO A 79 10.70 -8.72 18.35
N GLU A 80 11.96 -8.72 17.91
CA GLU A 80 12.78 -7.51 17.78
C GLU A 80 12.25 -6.54 16.72
N GLU A 81 11.71 -7.06 15.61
CA GLU A 81 11.13 -6.25 14.54
C GLU A 81 9.71 -5.80 14.90
N LEU A 82 8.94 -6.64 15.60
CA LEU A 82 7.64 -6.28 16.16
C LEU A 82 7.75 -5.13 17.17
N GLU A 83 8.77 -5.12 18.03
CA GLU A 83 8.99 -4.04 19.00
C GLU A 83 9.24 -2.70 18.30
N LYS A 84 9.98 -2.71 17.18
CA LYS A 84 10.24 -1.52 16.35
C LYS A 84 8.97 -1.02 15.66
N LEU A 85 8.08 -1.91 15.24
CA LEU A 85 6.84 -1.59 14.54
C LEU A 85 5.71 -1.14 15.48
N GLY A 86 5.62 -1.75 16.66
CA GLY A 86 4.56 -1.48 17.64
C GLY A 86 4.77 -0.19 18.46
N GLY A 87 5.99 0.35 18.48
CA GLY A 87 6.40 1.29 19.53
C GLY A 87 6.42 0.57 20.88
N LYS A 88 7.28 1.00 21.81
CA LYS A 88 7.30 0.41 23.16
C LYS A 88 5.91 0.48 23.78
N PHE A 89 5.20 -0.65 23.85
CA PHE A 89 4.05 -0.77 24.72
C PHE A 89 4.61 -0.64 26.14
N PRO A 90 4.10 0.29 26.97
CA PRO A 90 4.43 0.26 28.38
C PRO A 90 4.01 -1.12 28.88
N SER A 91 4.96 -1.85 29.46
CA SER A 91 4.67 -3.09 30.17
C SER A 91 3.53 -2.80 31.14
N LEU A 92 2.46 -3.58 31.06
CA LEU A 92 1.41 -3.62 32.08
C LEU A 92 2.02 -4.27 33.33
N GLU A 93 2.78 -3.48 34.09
CA GLU A 93 3.06 -3.73 35.51
C GLU A 93 2.10 -2.90 36.36
#